data_AF-A0A1W9KXQ7-F1
#
_entry.id   AF-A0A1W9KXQ7-F1
#
_cell.length_a   1.000
_cell.length_b   1.000
_cell.length_c   1.000
_cell.angle_alpha   90.00
_cell.angle_beta   90.00
_cell.angle_gamma   90.00
#
_symmetry.space_group_name_H-M   'P 1'
#
loop_
_entity.id
_entity.type
_entity.pdbx_description
1 polymer ?
#
loop_
_entity_poly.entity_id
_entity_poly.type
_entity_poly.pdbx_seq_one_letter_code
_entity_poly.pdbx_strand_id
1 'polypeptide(L)'
;MVKLLIIIVGVVAVFWIAKLALRISFNLAAARSPYTLKRDQEQDTVEDADWFGKTGLDDATERELPRYLRRELGEYLDEPGCLTAADLRYLGIHTDARGSAHFWSMPARHNEQSFAYAQLDDNGEVVCLGWGDWQPAG
;
A
#
# COMPACT_ATOMS: atom_id res chain seq x y z
N MET A 1 -54.81 8.73 33.33
CA MET A 1 -54.21 9.53 32.24
C MET A 1 -52.73 9.83 32.45
N VAL A 2 -52.31 10.42 33.57
CA VAL A 2 -50.89 10.82 33.81
C VAL A 2 -49.87 9.67 33.66
N LYS A 3 -50.18 8.47 34.17
CA LYS A 3 -49.28 7.30 34.06
C LYS A 3 -49.03 6.83 32.61
N LEU A 4 -50.03 6.95 31.74
CA LEU A 4 -49.92 6.58 30.32
C LEU A 4 -49.03 7.57 29.56
N LEU A 5 -49.14 8.86 29.88
CA LEU A 5 -48.33 9.93 29.28
C LEU A 5 -46.83 9.74 29.57
N ILE A 6 -46.48 9.38 30.81
CA ILE A 6 -45.09 9.16 31.22
C ILE A 6 -44.47 7.98 30.46
N ILE A 7 -45.21 6.90 30.26
CA ILE A 7 -44.74 5.73 29.51
C ILE A 7 -44.49 6.11 28.04
N ILE A 8 -45.42 6.86 27.42
CA ILE A 8 -45.27 7.29 26.02
C ILE A 8 -44.05 8.18 25.85
N VAL A 9 -43.84 9.16 26.74
CA VAL A 9 -42.67 10.04 26.70
C VAL A 9 -41.37 9.24 26.87
N GLY A 10 -41.35 8.27 27.77
CA GLY A 10 -40.19 7.38 27.98
C GLY A 10 -39.85 6.57 26.72
N VAL A 11 -40.84 5.96 26.07
CA VAL A 11 -40.64 5.17 24.84
C VAL A 11 -40.15 6.06 23.69
N VAL A 12 -40.72 7.26 23.54
CA VAL A 12 -40.28 8.22 22.52
C VAL A 12 -38.84 8.68 22.76
N ALA A 13 -38.46 8.95 24.01
CA ALA A 13 -37.09 9.33 24.35
C ALA A 13 -36.09 8.21 24.02
N VAL A 14 -36.39 6.96 24.38
CA VAL A 14 -35.53 5.80 24.05
C VAL A 14 -35.40 5.63 22.54
N PHE A 15 -36.49 5.77 21.80
CA PHE A 15 -36.47 5.70 20.33
C PHE A 15 -35.57 6.77 19.72
N TRP A 16 -35.64 8.02 20.20
CA TRP A 16 -34.77 9.10 19.72
C TRP A 16 -33.30 8.89 20.08
N ILE A 17 -33.00 8.39 21.28
CA ILE A 17 -31.64 8.04 21.70
C ILE A 17 -31.07 6.93 20.82
N ALA A 18 -31.83 5.85 20.58
CA ALA A 18 -31.42 4.75 19.72
C ALA A 18 -31.17 5.21 18.28
N LYS A 19 -32.05 6.06 17.74
CA LYS A 19 -31.90 6.64 16.41
C LYS A 19 -30.68 7.55 16.30
N LEU A 20 -30.39 8.35 17.33
CA LEU A 20 -29.21 9.21 17.38
C LEU A 20 -27.92 8.39 17.48
N ALA A 21 -27.90 7.35 18.31
CA ALA A 21 -26.78 6.42 18.42
C ALA A 21 -26.49 5.74 17.08
N LEU A 22 -27.52 5.21 16.41
CA LEU A 22 -27.40 4.62 15.07
C LEU A 22 -26.80 5.60 14.05
N ARG A 23 -27.25 6.87 14.05
CA ARG A 23 -26.75 7.89 13.13
C ARG A 23 -25.28 8.24 13.38
N ILE A 24 -24.88 8.34 14.65
CA ILE A 24 -23.48 8.60 15.03
C ILE A 24 -22.59 7.42 14.64
N SER A 25 -23.01 6.19 14.92
CA SER A 25 -22.28 4.97 14.54
C SER A 25 -22.11 4.84 13.02
N PHE A 26 -23.14 5.18 12.24
CA PHE A 26 -23.06 5.15 10.78
C PHE A 26 -22.08 6.19 10.22
N ASN A 27 -22.07 7.39 10.80
CA ASN A 27 -21.14 8.46 10.38
C ASN A 27 -19.68 8.14 10.74
N LEU A 28 -19.45 7.47 11.88
CA LEU A 28 -18.10 7.02 12.27
C LEU A 28 -17.60 5.87 11.40
N ALA A 29 -18.46 4.93 11.01
CA ALA A 29 -18.10 3.84 10.11
C ALA A 29 -17.81 4.32 8.67
N ALA A 30 -18.44 5.43 8.24
CA ALA A 30 -18.25 6.02 6.92
C ALA A 30 -17.02 6.96 6.82
N ALA A 31 -16.39 7.33 7.94
CA ALA A 31 -15.23 8.22 7.95
C ALA A 31 -13.91 7.46 7.72
N ARG A 32 -13.85 6.61 6.68
CA ARG A 32 -12.53 6.14 6.19
C ARG A 32 -11.82 7.35 5.60
N SER A 33 -10.58 7.55 6.03
CA SER A 33 -9.73 8.61 5.48
C SER A 33 -9.56 8.38 3.97
N PRO A 34 -9.57 9.42 3.12
CA PRO A 34 -9.26 9.28 1.70
C PRO A 34 -7.97 8.49 1.43
N TYR A 35 -6.98 8.64 2.33
CA TYR A 35 -5.73 7.88 2.31
C TYR A 35 -5.92 6.36 2.44
N THR A 36 -6.81 5.91 3.32
CA THR A 36 -7.04 4.46 3.50
C THR A 36 -7.80 3.88 2.32
N LEU A 37 -8.71 4.65 1.71
CA LEU A 37 -9.43 4.23 0.51
C LEU A 37 -8.48 4.02 -0.68
N LYS A 38 -7.58 4.98 -0.92
CA LYS A 38 -6.58 4.85 -1.98
C LYS A 38 -5.65 3.66 -1.74
N ARG A 39 -5.21 3.45 -0.50
CA ARG A 39 -4.36 2.30 -0.14
C ARG A 39 -5.07 0.95 -0.36
N ASP A 40 -6.33 0.83 0.04
CA ASP A 40 -7.12 -0.39 -0.18
C ASP A 40 -7.24 -0.68 -1.69
N GLN A 41 -7.50 0.35 -2.50
CA GLN A 41 -7.58 0.23 -3.96
C GLN A 41 -6.26 -0.24 -4.59
N GLU A 42 -5.12 0.24 -4.13
CA GLU A 42 -3.81 -0.24 -4.61
C GLU A 42 -3.57 -1.71 -4.27
N GLN A 43 -4.04 -2.15 -3.11
CA GLN A 43 -3.87 -3.54 -2.67
C GLN A 43 -4.73 -4.51 -3.49
N ASP A 44 -5.92 -4.08 -3.92
CA ASP A 44 -6.84 -4.84 -4.76
C ASP A 44 -6.46 -4.79 -6.26
N THR A 45 -5.61 -3.85 -6.66
CA THR A 45 -5.20 -3.74 -8.06
C THR A 45 -4.22 -4.84 -8.43
N VAL A 46 -4.57 -5.59 -9.47
CA VAL A 46 -3.72 -6.60 -10.08
C VAL A 46 -2.86 -5.91 -11.15
N GLU A 47 -1.61 -5.64 -10.80
CA GLU A 47 -0.58 -5.26 -11.77
C GLU A 47 0.03 -6.51 -12.41
N ASP A 48 0.55 -6.33 -13.62
CA ASP A 48 1.32 -7.33 -14.36
C ASP A 48 2.69 -6.74 -14.75
N ALA A 49 3.71 -7.58 -14.73
CA ALA A 49 5.08 -7.22 -15.08
C ALA A 49 5.82 -8.47 -15.55
N ASP A 50 6.74 -8.30 -16.50
CA ASP A 50 7.44 -9.42 -17.11
C ASP A 50 8.34 -10.20 -16.13
N TRP A 51 8.70 -9.60 -14.99
CA TRP A 51 9.53 -10.18 -13.95
C TRP A 51 8.74 -10.87 -12.83
N PHE A 52 7.42 -10.70 -12.75
CA PHE A 52 6.61 -11.42 -11.77
C PHE A 52 6.72 -12.94 -11.96
N GLY A 53 6.92 -13.66 -10.85
CA GLY A 53 7.17 -15.10 -10.78
C GLY A 53 8.53 -15.54 -11.29
N LYS A 54 9.44 -14.62 -11.66
CA LYS A 54 10.74 -14.93 -12.26
C LYS A 54 11.94 -14.49 -11.43
N THR A 55 11.73 -13.72 -10.37
CA THR A 55 12.85 -13.19 -9.58
C THR A 55 13.41 -14.21 -8.59
N GLY A 56 12.59 -15.18 -8.18
CA GLY A 56 12.90 -16.13 -7.11
C GLY A 56 12.38 -15.69 -5.74
N LEU A 57 11.86 -14.47 -5.63
CA LEU A 57 11.12 -13.99 -4.46
C LEU A 57 9.69 -14.55 -4.43
N ASP A 58 9.05 -14.51 -3.27
CA ASP A 58 7.63 -14.83 -3.19
C ASP A 58 6.77 -13.74 -3.84
N ASP A 59 5.60 -14.15 -4.35
CA ASP A 59 4.67 -13.27 -5.07
C ASP A 59 4.22 -12.06 -4.21
N ALA A 60 4.14 -12.22 -2.88
CA ALA A 60 3.74 -11.11 -2.02
C ALA A 60 4.83 -10.04 -1.97
N THR A 61 6.11 -10.42 -1.83
CA THR A 61 7.22 -9.47 -1.89
C THR A 61 7.37 -8.84 -3.27
N GLU A 62 7.26 -9.63 -4.34
CA GLU A 62 7.32 -9.10 -5.70
C GLU A 62 6.24 -8.02 -5.93
N ARG A 63 5.00 -8.28 -5.51
CA ARG A 63 3.88 -7.32 -5.61
C ARG A 63 3.99 -6.15 -4.63
N GLU A 64 4.68 -6.33 -3.51
CA GLU A 64 4.86 -5.26 -2.52
C GLU A 64 5.86 -4.21 -3.00
N LEU A 65 6.87 -4.57 -3.79
CA LEU A 65 7.89 -3.64 -4.29
C LEU A 65 7.30 -2.41 -5.01
N PRO A 66 6.49 -2.52 -6.08
CA PRO A 66 5.92 -1.35 -6.75
C PRO A 66 5.02 -0.51 -5.83
N ARG A 67 4.30 -1.16 -4.90
CA ARG A 67 3.46 -0.47 -3.89
C ARG A 67 4.30 0.28 -2.86
N TYR A 68 5.45 -0.27 -2.48
CA TYR A 68 6.41 0.39 -1.60
C TYR A 68 6.97 1.62 -2.28
N LEU A 69 7.42 1.51 -3.53
CA LEU A 69 7.98 2.62 -4.28
C LEU A 69 6.98 3.77 -4.47
N ARG A 70 5.73 3.47 -4.85
CA ARG A 70 4.69 4.51 -4.94
C ARG A 70 4.45 5.23 -3.61
N ARG A 71 4.42 4.49 -2.50
CA ARG A 71 4.29 5.07 -1.15
C ARG A 71 5.44 6.02 -0.82
N GLU A 72 6.68 5.64 -1.13
CA GLU A 72 7.85 6.47 -0.90
C GLU A 72 7.89 7.71 -1.81
N LEU A 73 7.39 7.57 -3.03
CA LEU A 73 7.32 8.65 -4.02
C LEU A 73 6.10 9.56 -3.82
N GLY A 74 5.19 9.20 -2.91
CA GLY A 74 3.94 9.93 -2.67
C GLY A 74 2.94 9.84 -3.84
N GLU A 75 3.03 8.78 -4.64
CA GLU A 75 2.20 8.54 -5.82
C GLU A 75 1.07 7.57 -5.51
N TYR A 76 0.02 7.64 -6.32
CA TYR A 76 -1.08 6.69 -6.30
C TYR A 76 -1.34 6.12 -7.69
N LEU A 77 -1.77 4.86 -7.74
CA LEU A 77 -2.03 4.17 -9.00
C LEU A 77 -3.11 4.83 -9.89
N ASP A 78 -3.99 5.65 -9.32
CA ASP A 78 -5.01 6.41 -10.03
C ASP A 78 -4.49 7.72 -10.66
N GLU A 79 -3.23 8.07 -10.42
CA GLU A 79 -2.63 9.30 -10.91
C GLU A 79 -1.91 9.09 -12.26
N PRO A 80 -2.09 10.01 -13.23
CA PRO A 80 -1.39 9.92 -14.51
C PRO A 80 0.13 9.95 -14.33
N GLY A 81 0.83 8.96 -14.89
CA GLY A 81 2.29 8.89 -14.87
C GLY A 81 2.88 8.35 -13.56
N CYS A 82 2.05 7.80 -12.66
CA CYS A 82 2.53 7.06 -11.51
C CYS A 82 3.39 5.85 -11.92
N LEU A 83 4.31 5.46 -11.05
CA LEU A 83 5.14 4.28 -11.24
C LEU A 83 4.28 3.00 -11.20
N THR A 84 4.35 2.20 -12.25
CA THR A 84 3.74 0.86 -12.30
C THR A 84 4.79 -0.24 -12.19
N ALA A 85 4.36 -1.45 -11.86
CA ALA A 85 5.24 -2.62 -11.85
C ALA A 85 5.93 -2.87 -13.20
N ALA A 86 5.25 -2.58 -14.31
CA ALA A 86 5.75 -2.75 -15.66
C ALA A 86 6.85 -1.75 -16.05
N ASP A 87 6.94 -0.61 -15.35
CA ASP A 87 8.00 0.38 -15.56
C ASP A 87 9.34 -0.06 -14.94
N LEU A 88 9.30 -1.02 -14.03
CA LEU A 88 10.48 -1.58 -13.40
C LEU A 88 11.06 -2.69 -14.26
N ARG A 89 12.38 -2.68 -14.44
CA ARG A 89 13.10 -3.75 -15.13
C ARG A 89 14.02 -4.47 -14.16
N TYR A 90 13.77 -5.77 -13.98
CA TYR A 90 14.59 -6.61 -13.13
C TYR A 90 16.01 -6.79 -13.69
N LEU A 91 17.02 -6.66 -12.81
CA LEU A 91 18.44 -6.69 -13.14
C LEU A 91 19.17 -7.91 -12.54
N GLY A 92 18.47 -8.74 -11.77
CA GLY A 92 19.05 -9.89 -11.09
C GLY A 92 19.50 -9.59 -9.66
N ILE A 93 20.23 -10.55 -9.09
CA ILE A 93 20.80 -10.47 -7.73
C ILE A 93 22.24 -10.00 -7.85
N HIS A 94 22.62 -9.03 -7.02
CA HIS A 94 23.99 -8.52 -6.93
C HIS A 94 24.46 -8.52 -5.48
N THR A 95 25.75 -8.80 -5.29
CA THR A 95 26.38 -8.87 -3.96
C THR A 95 27.56 -7.90 -3.91
N ASP A 96 27.58 -7.04 -2.89
CA ASP A 96 28.65 -6.10 -2.62
C ASP A 96 29.00 -6.01 -1.13
N ALA A 97 29.75 -4.98 -0.72
CA ALA A 97 30.11 -4.76 0.68
C ALA A 97 28.93 -4.46 1.61
N ARG A 98 27.75 -4.11 1.07
CA ARG A 98 26.50 -3.86 1.79
C ARG A 98 25.64 -5.12 1.91
N GLY A 99 25.97 -6.19 1.18
CA GLY A 99 25.28 -7.47 1.20
C GLY A 99 24.76 -7.88 -0.18
N SER A 100 23.83 -8.83 -0.19
CA SER A 100 23.16 -9.31 -1.41
C SER A 100 21.78 -8.67 -1.54
N ALA A 101 21.39 -8.28 -2.75
CA ALA A 101 20.06 -7.76 -3.02
C ALA A 101 19.60 -8.08 -4.44
N HIS A 102 18.28 -8.21 -4.62
CA HIS A 102 17.63 -8.16 -5.93
C HIS A 102 17.54 -6.69 -6.37
N PHE A 103 17.78 -6.41 -7.65
CA PHE A 103 17.75 -5.04 -8.18
C PHE A 103 16.77 -4.89 -9.34
N TRP A 104 16.16 -3.70 -9.41
CA TRP A 104 15.36 -3.24 -10.54
C TRP A 104 15.81 -1.84 -10.94
N SER A 105 15.98 -1.59 -12.24
CA SER A 105 16.14 -0.22 -12.73
C SER A 105 14.78 0.47 -12.74
N MET A 106 14.74 1.69 -12.22
CA MET A 106 13.57 2.56 -12.29
C MET A 106 13.64 3.44 -13.55
N PRO A 107 12.50 3.90 -14.08
CA PRO A 107 12.50 4.92 -15.12
C PRO A 107 13.19 6.18 -14.58
N ALA A 108 14.02 6.82 -15.42
CA ALA A 108 14.74 8.02 -15.02
C ALA A 108 13.77 9.14 -14.67
N ARG A 109 13.99 9.79 -13.52
CA ARG A 109 13.16 10.89 -13.02
C ARG A 109 14.06 12.08 -12.76
N HIS A 110 13.65 13.27 -13.21
CA HIS A 110 14.47 14.49 -13.09
C HIS A 110 15.91 14.35 -13.64
N ASN A 111 16.10 13.52 -14.67
CA ASN A 111 17.40 13.14 -15.25
C ASN A 111 18.34 12.36 -14.31
N GLU A 112 17.81 11.79 -13.23
CA GLU A 112 18.54 10.92 -12.31
C GLU A 112 18.10 9.47 -12.52
N GLN A 113 19.08 8.58 -12.60
CA GLN A 113 18.85 7.14 -12.65
C GLN A 113 18.85 6.61 -11.22
N SER A 114 17.76 5.96 -10.82
CA SER A 114 17.64 5.32 -9.53
C SER A 114 17.38 3.83 -9.69
N PHE A 115 17.67 3.09 -8.63
CA PHE A 115 17.42 1.65 -8.56
C PHE A 115 16.56 1.34 -7.35
N ALA A 116 15.66 0.38 -7.52
CA ALA A 116 14.95 -0.25 -6.42
C ALA A 116 15.65 -1.56 -6.07
N TYR A 117 15.62 -1.92 -4.79
CA TYR A 117 16.27 -3.13 -4.32
C TYR A 117 15.48 -3.84 -3.21
N ALA A 118 15.64 -5.15 -3.15
CA ALA A 118 15.19 -6.00 -2.05
C ALA A 118 16.43 -6.67 -1.43
N GLN A 119 16.82 -6.23 -0.24
CA GLN A 119 18.01 -6.75 0.44
C GLN A 119 17.72 -8.12 1.04
N LEU A 120 18.70 -9.01 0.91
CA LEU A 120 18.65 -10.38 1.42
C LEU A 120 19.50 -10.52 2.69
N ASP A 121 19.04 -11.36 3.62
CA ASP A 121 19.88 -11.86 4.71
C ASP A 121 20.81 -13.01 4.27
N ASP A 122 21.54 -13.58 5.23
CA ASP A 122 22.44 -14.73 5.01
C ASP A 122 21.70 -16.01 4.59
N ASN A 123 20.37 -16.08 4.79
CA ASN A 123 19.52 -17.19 4.40
C ASN A 123 18.87 -16.98 3.01
N GLY A 124 19.04 -15.80 2.41
CA GLY A 124 18.39 -15.43 1.16
C GLY A 124 16.95 -14.94 1.33
N GLU A 125 16.52 -14.60 2.56
CA GLU A 125 15.22 -14.01 2.83
C GLU A 125 15.28 -12.48 2.72
N VAL A 126 14.19 -11.86 2.24
CA VAL A 126 14.12 -10.40 2.09
C VAL A 126 13.96 -9.73 3.44
N VAL A 127 14.93 -8.91 3.83
CA VAL A 127 14.93 -8.15 5.10
C VAL A 127 14.36 -6.76 4.95
N CYS A 128 14.58 -6.11 3.81
CA CYS A 128 14.06 -4.78 3.55
C CYS A 128 13.91 -4.49 2.06
N LEU A 129 13.01 -3.57 1.75
CA LEU A 129 12.87 -2.93 0.45
C LEU A 129 13.44 -1.53 0.53
N GLY A 130 14.05 -1.06 -0.54
CA GLY A 130 14.58 0.29 -0.62
C GLY A 130 14.75 0.76 -2.05
N TRP A 131 15.09 2.05 -2.20
CA TRP A 131 15.39 2.65 -3.49
C TRP A 131 16.39 3.80 -3.33
N GLY A 132 17.07 4.14 -4.41
CA GLY A 132 18.00 5.28 -4.48
C GLY A 132 19.28 4.96 -5.25
N ASP A 133 20.41 5.43 -4.72
CA ASP A 133 21.72 5.39 -5.39
C ASP A 133 22.47 4.07 -5.23
N TRP A 134 21.91 3.10 -4.51
CA TRP A 134 22.52 1.77 -4.44
C TRP A 134 22.33 1.07 -5.79
N GLN A 135 23.42 0.98 -6.54
CA GLN A 135 23.44 0.39 -7.88
C GLN A 135 24.06 -1.01 -7.87
N PRO A 136 23.61 -1.91 -8.77
CA PRO A 136 24.26 -3.19 -8.97
C PRO A 136 25.72 -3.01 -9.41
N ALA A 137 26.62 -3.88 -8.96
CA ALA A 137 27.99 -3.91 -9.47
C ALA A 137 27.97 -4.34 -10.94
N GLY A 138 28.62 -3.54 -11.80
CA GLY A 138 28.70 -3.79 -13.25
C GLY A 138 29.61 -4.96 -13.63
#